data_AF-A0A5J5F4X9-F1
#
_entry.id   AF-A0A5J5F4X9-F1
#
_cell.length_a   1.000
_cell.length_b   1.000
_cell.length_c   1.000
_cell.angle_alpha   90.00
_cell.angle_beta   90.00
_cell.angle_gamma   90.00
#
_symmetry.space_group_name_H-M   'P 1'
#
loop_
_entity.id
_entity.type
_entity.pdbx_description
1 polymer ?
#
loop_
_entity_poly.entity_id
_entity_poly.type
_entity_poly.pdbx_seq_one_letter_code
_entity_poly.pdbx_strand_id
1 'polypeptide(L)'
;MPIITRESTAVVTEHLGWTPLTLVDDIINSLGELMYGGVESLENMLMSFPPEVLGFKTPAGTIRDTDDSGAPEWTEDEANEIQKGITQLETLWENAIDSNFDKFEIFVMRNIMAIEPELVPWVRLEHHKDLDFGSLPAAPTSDSMEIDSAQPPPARTATNIPRNPPGEPATAR
;
A
#
# COMPACT_ATOMS: atom_id res chain seq x y z
N MET A 1 -19.75 -12.70 19.92
CA MET A 1 -18.50 -12.31 19.22
C MET A 1 -18.88 -11.24 18.22
N PRO A 2 -18.39 -10.00 18.35
CA PRO A 2 -18.84 -8.90 17.49
C PRO A 2 -18.42 -9.16 16.04
N ILE A 3 -19.37 -8.99 15.14
CA ILE A 3 -19.17 -9.04 13.69
C ILE A 3 -18.81 -7.62 13.26
N ILE A 4 -17.73 -7.45 12.51
CA ILE A 4 -17.41 -6.15 11.91
C ILE A 4 -18.55 -5.81 10.94
N THR A 5 -19.29 -4.75 11.25
CA THR A 5 -20.38 -4.28 10.39
C THR A 5 -19.91 -3.16 9.48
N ARG A 6 -20.55 -3.04 8.31
CA ARG A 6 -20.28 -1.93 7.39
C ARG A 6 -20.48 -0.57 8.04
N GLU A 7 -21.47 -0.45 8.92
CA GLU A 7 -21.74 0.77 9.70
C GLU A 7 -20.59 1.10 10.64
N SER A 8 -20.04 0.10 11.36
CA SER A 8 -18.84 0.31 12.17
C SER A 8 -17.66 0.78 11.32
N THR A 9 -17.41 0.16 10.18
CA THR A 9 -16.30 0.56 9.30
C THR A 9 -16.52 1.97 8.75
N ALA A 10 -17.75 2.35 8.43
CA ALA A 10 -18.08 3.69 7.94
C ALA A 10 -17.80 4.77 9.00
N VAL A 11 -18.28 4.57 10.23
CA VAL A 11 -18.06 5.53 11.33
C VAL A 11 -16.58 5.66 11.67
N VAL A 12 -15.85 4.54 11.73
CA VAL A 12 -14.40 4.57 12.00
C VAL A 12 -13.64 5.24 10.85
N THR A 13 -14.00 4.96 9.60
CA THR A 13 -13.37 5.60 8.42
C THR A 13 -13.64 7.11 8.41
N GLU A 14 -14.87 7.52 8.71
CA GLU A 14 -15.24 8.93 8.80
C GLU A 14 -14.49 9.64 9.92
N HIS A 15 -14.33 8.99 11.07
CA HIS A 15 -13.58 9.54 12.20
C HIS A 15 -12.08 9.73 11.88
N LEU A 16 -11.46 8.73 11.26
CA LEU A 16 -10.03 8.72 10.95
C LEU A 16 -9.69 9.58 9.72
N GLY A 17 -10.64 9.73 8.79
CA GLY A 17 -10.42 10.37 7.49
C GLY A 17 -9.73 9.48 6.46
N TRP A 18 -9.50 8.21 6.80
CA TRP A 18 -8.90 7.18 5.94
C TRP A 18 -9.42 5.81 6.36
N THR A 19 -9.35 4.83 5.46
CA THR A 19 -9.84 3.47 5.72
C THR A 19 -8.91 2.77 6.70
N PRO A 20 -9.40 2.16 7.79
CA PRO A 20 -8.55 1.49 8.79
C PRO A 20 -7.53 0.50 8.22
N LEU A 21 -7.87 -0.15 7.10
CA LEU A 21 -7.00 -1.06 6.36
C LEU A 21 -5.70 -0.38 5.91
N THR A 22 -5.75 0.90 5.52
CA THR A 22 -4.58 1.68 5.08
C THR A 22 -3.49 1.75 6.15
N LEU A 23 -3.85 1.88 7.44
CA LEU A 23 -2.86 1.86 8.51
C LEU A 23 -2.14 0.50 8.57
N VAL A 24 -2.88 -0.59 8.41
CA VAL A 24 -2.29 -1.93 8.44
C VAL A 24 -1.39 -2.14 7.23
N ASP A 25 -1.83 -1.72 6.04
CA ASP A 25 -1.03 -1.77 4.81
C ASP A 25 0.28 -0.99 4.99
N ASP A 26 0.22 0.24 5.52
CA ASP A 26 1.41 1.07 5.77
C ASP A 26 2.37 0.41 6.78
N ILE A 27 1.84 -0.23 7.83
CA ILE A 27 2.64 -1.00 8.79
C ILE A 27 3.33 -2.17 8.09
N ILE A 28 2.60 -2.97 7.31
CA ILE A 28 3.16 -4.13 6.59
C ILE A 28 4.25 -3.68 5.61
N ASN A 29 4.00 -2.60 4.86
CA ASN A 29 4.99 -2.03 3.94
C ASN A 29 6.25 -1.57 4.68
N SER A 30 6.09 -0.85 5.80
CA SER A 30 7.23 -0.38 6.60
C SER A 30 8.06 -1.53 7.20
N LEU A 31 7.41 -2.66 7.52
CA LEU A 31 8.10 -3.85 8.02
C LEU A 31 8.82 -4.60 6.91
N GLY A 32 8.25 -4.63 5.70
CA GLY A 32 8.94 -5.13 4.51
C GLY A 32 10.22 -4.33 4.26
N GLU A 33 10.13 -3.00 4.23
CA GLU A 33 11.28 -2.11 4.06
C GLU A 33 12.33 -2.31 5.17
N LEU A 34 11.89 -2.38 6.44
CA LEU A 34 12.78 -2.62 7.58
C LEU A 34 13.45 -3.99 7.51
N MET A 35 12.74 -5.02 7.06
CA MET A 35 13.26 -6.37 6.94
C MET A 35 14.37 -6.43 5.89
N TYR A 36 14.12 -5.96 4.66
CA TYR A 36 15.11 -5.95 3.60
C TYR A 36 16.33 -5.11 3.99
N GLY A 37 16.12 -3.91 4.57
CA GLY A 37 17.22 -3.08 5.07
C GLY A 37 18.01 -3.72 6.22
N GLY A 38 17.33 -4.47 7.10
CA GLY A 38 17.96 -5.20 8.20
C GLY A 38 18.82 -6.36 7.71
N VAL A 39 18.33 -7.12 6.73
CA VAL A 39 19.06 -8.24 6.10
C VAL A 39 20.28 -7.72 5.34
N GLU A 40 20.14 -6.65 4.55
CA GLU A 40 21.25 -6.00 3.85
C GLU A 40 22.30 -5.45 4.83
N SER A 41 21.85 -4.78 5.90
CA SER A 41 22.76 -4.29 6.93
C SER A 41 23.50 -5.42 7.64
N LEU A 42 22.85 -6.57 7.83
CA LEU A 42 23.47 -7.75 8.43
C LEU A 42 24.52 -8.37 7.50
N GLU A 43 24.22 -8.49 6.20
CA GLU A 43 25.17 -8.97 5.19
C GLU A 43 26.42 -8.09 5.17
N ASN A 44 26.25 -6.77 5.06
CA ASN A 44 27.34 -5.81 5.10
C ASN A 44 28.16 -5.89 6.40
N MET A 45 27.50 -6.08 7.54
CA MET A 45 28.18 -6.26 8.82
C MET A 45 29.02 -7.54 8.84
N LEU A 46 28.49 -8.67 8.36
CA LEU A 46 29.23 -9.93 8.30
C LEU A 46 30.45 -9.81 7.38
N MET A 47 30.29 -9.22 6.19
CA MET A 47 31.40 -9.01 5.25
C MET A 47 32.46 -8.04 5.77
N SER A 48 32.12 -7.16 6.72
CA SER A 48 33.07 -6.24 7.36
C SER A 48 34.02 -6.92 8.34
N PHE A 49 33.68 -8.12 8.84
CA PHE A 49 34.54 -8.85 9.76
C PHE A 49 35.59 -9.68 9.02
N PRO A 50 36.80 -9.85 9.60
CA PRO A 50 37.75 -10.81 9.09
C PRO A 50 37.15 -12.22 9.11
N PRO A 51 37.35 -13.04 8.06
CA PRO A 51 36.75 -14.37 7.95
C PRO A 51 37.09 -15.31 9.12
N GLU A 52 38.28 -15.15 9.71
CA GLU A 52 38.72 -15.91 10.88
C GLU A 52 37.83 -15.68 12.12
N VAL A 53 37.30 -14.47 12.29
CA VAL A 53 36.41 -14.12 13.41
C VAL A 53 35.07 -14.84 13.28
N LEU A 54 34.62 -15.05 12.05
CA LEU A 54 33.38 -15.77 11.73
C LEU A 54 33.56 -17.30 11.78
N GLY A 55 34.79 -17.76 12.01
CA GLY A 55 35.11 -19.17 12.17
C GLY A 55 35.50 -19.89 10.87
N PHE A 56 35.66 -19.15 9.77
CA PHE A 56 36.23 -19.70 8.54
C PHE A 56 37.70 -20.02 8.78
N LYS A 57 38.08 -21.28 8.53
CA LYS A 57 39.44 -21.77 8.74
C LYS A 57 40.11 -22.03 7.42
N THR A 58 41.33 -21.54 7.29
CA THR A 58 42.19 -21.93 6.17
C THR A 58 42.52 -23.42 6.29
N PRO A 59 42.29 -24.23 5.24
CA PRO A 59 42.69 -25.63 5.23
C PRO A 59 44.17 -25.81 5.54
N ALA A 60 44.51 -26.86 6.29
CA ALA A 60 45.89 -27.12 6.67
C ALA A 60 46.75 -27.38 5.43
N GLY A 61 47.73 -26.50 5.18
CA GLY A 61 48.66 -26.58 4.05
C GLY A 61 48.36 -25.63 2.89
N THR A 62 47.31 -24.81 2.96
CA THR A 62 47.06 -23.71 2.02
C THR A 62 47.38 -22.36 2.66
N ILE A 63 47.98 -21.46 1.88
CA ILE A 63 48.22 -20.06 2.29
C ILE A 63 46.96 -19.28 1.87
N ARG A 64 46.40 -18.50 2.79
CA ARG A 64 45.26 -17.62 2.50
C ARG A 64 45.76 -16.40 1.73
N ASP A 65 45.03 -15.99 0.70
CA ASP A 65 45.33 -14.74 0.02
C ASP A 65 45.05 -13.55 0.95
N THR A 66 45.90 -12.54 0.84
CA THR A 66 45.81 -11.32 1.64
C THR A 66 45.73 -10.13 0.71
N ASP A 67 44.95 -9.13 1.09
CA ASP A 67 44.83 -7.89 0.34
C ASP A 67 46.11 -7.03 0.42
N ASP A 68 46.11 -5.87 -0.26
CA ASP A 68 47.22 -4.90 -0.27
C ASP A 68 47.60 -4.38 1.13
N SER A 69 46.72 -4.56 2.13
CA SER A 69 46.94 -4.18 3.53
C SER A 69 47.43 -5.32 4.41
N GLY A 70 47.51 -6.54 3.87
CA GLY A 70 47.88 -7.76 4.58
C GLY A 70 46.74 -8.38 5.39
N ALA A 71 45.49 -7.92 5.19
CA ALA A 71 44.32 -8.51 5.81
C ALA A 71 43.88 -9.76 5.05
N PRO A 72 43.35 -10.79 5.74
CA PRO A 72 42.87 -12.00 5.11
C PRO A 72 41.70 -11.69 4.16
N GLU A 73 41.87 -12.01 2.88
CA GLU A 73 40.84 -11.78 1.85
C GLU A 73 39.75 -12.87 1.94
N TRP A 74 38.53 -12.50 1.57
CA TRP A 74 37.40 -13.42 1.43
C TRP A 74 37.59 -14.31 0.20
N THR A 75 37.45 -15.63 0.37
CA THR A 75 37.34 -16.52 -0.79
C THR A 75 35.93 -16.47 -1.36
N GLU A 76 35.79 -16.77 -2.67
CA GLU A 76 34.49 -16.79 -3.34
C GLU A 76 33.52 -17.78 -2.67
N ASP A 77 34.00 -18.95 -2.23
CA ASP A 77 33.19 -19.96 -1.55
C ASP A 77 32.69 -19.49 -0.17
N GLU A 78 33.53 -18.83 0.63
CA GLU A 78 33.16 -18.29 1.94
C GLU A 78 32.12 -17.16 1.80
N ALA A 79 32.31 -16.25 0.84
CA ALA A 79 31.37 -15.18 0.55
C ALA A 79 30.01 -15.75 0.06
N ASN A 80 30.04 -16.76 -0.80
CA ASN A 80 28.85 -17.45 -1.28
C ASN A 80 28.09 -18.17 -0.14
N GLU A 81 28.79 -18.73 0.85
CA GLU A 81 28.16 -19.36 2.01
C GLU A 81 27.37 -18.33 2.84
N ILE A 82 27.96 -17.15 3.09
CA ILE A 82 27.28 -16.05 3.77
C ILE A 82 26.06 -15.59 2.97
N GLN A 83 26.22 -15.33 1.66
CA GLN A 83 25.11 -14.90 0.82
C GLN A 83 23.93 -15.89 0.88
N LYS A 84 24.24 -17.18 0.76
CA LYS A 84 23.25 -18.24 0.78
C LYS A 84 22.54 -18.31 2.15
N GLY A 85 23.27 -18.08 3.25
CA GLY A 85 22.68 -18.00 4.59
C GLY A 85 21.76 -16.79 4.75
N ILE A 86 22.17 -15.63 4.25
CA ILE A 86 21.40 -14.39 4.26
C ILE A 86 20.11 -14.53 3.44
N THR A 87 20.18 -15.08 2.22
CA THR A 87 18.99 -15.34 1.40
C THR A 87 18.03 -16.34 2.07
N GLN A 88 18.55 -17.36 2.76
CA GLN A 88 17.69 -18.27 3.54
C GLN A 88 17.01 -17.55 4.71
N LEU A 89 17.73 -16.68 5.41
CA LEU A 89 17.18 -15.87 6.49
C LEU A 89 16.07 -14.94 5.99
N GLU A 90 16.30 -14.25 4.87
CA GLU A 90 15.32 -13.40 4.20
C GLU A 90 14.03 -14.16 3.91
N THR A 91 14.13 -15.34 3.28
CA THR A 91 12.96 -16.19 2.98
C THR A 91 12.20 -16.60 4.25
N LEU A 92 12.93 -16.93 5.32
CA LEU A 92 12.33 -17.30 6.60
C LEU A 92 11.60 -16.12 7.24
N TRP A 93 12.19 -14.92 7.15
CA TRP A 93 11.60 -13.70 7.68
C TRP A 93 10.38 -13.26 6.88
N GLU A 94 10.43 -13.31 5.56
CA GLU A 94 9.26 -13.08 4.70
C GLU A 94 8.08 -13.95 5.11
N ASN A 95 8.31 -15.26 5.25
CA ASN A 95 7.26 -16.19 5.65
C ASN A 95 6.71 -15.91 7.06
N ALA A 96 7.62 -15.61 8.00
CA ALA A 96 7.24 -15.32 9.38
C ALA A 96 6.48 -14.00 9.50
N ILE A 97 6.89 -12.95 8.77
CA ILE A 97 6.22 -11.65 8.77
C ILE A 97 4.84 -11.80 8.14
N ASP A 98 4.74 -12.33 6.93
CA ASP A 98 3.47 -12.56 6.22
C ASP A 98 2.44 -13.27 7.12
N SER A 99 2.79 -14.43 7.68
CA SER A 99 1.87 -15.22 8.49
C SER A 99 1.46 -14.57 9.82
N ASN A 100 2.35 -13.79 10.45
CA ASN A 100 2.02 -13.12 11.71
C ASN A 100 1.30 -11.80 11.49
N PHE A 101 1.59 -11.10 10.39
CA PHE A 101 0.96 -9.84 10.08
C PHE A 101 -0.42 -9.98 9.45
N ASP A 102 -0.73 -11.11 8.79
CA ASP A 102 -2.10 -11.51 8.48
C ASP A 102 -2.98 -11.59 9.75
N LYS A 103 -2.44 -12.20 10.82
CA LYS A 103 -3.17 -12.32 12.11
C LYS A 103 -3.28 -10.98 12.80
N PHE A 104 -2.24 -10.16 12.69
CA PHE A 104 -2.24 -8.79 13.20
C PHE A 104 -3.33 -7.96 12.51
N GLU A 105 -3.44 -8.00 11.18
CA GLU A 105 -4.49 -7.32 10.42
C GLU A 105 -5.87 -7.70 10.96
N ILE A 106 -6.14 -9.00 11.04
CA ILE A 106 -7.42 -9.50 11.55
C ILE A 106 -7.65 -9.02 12.99
N PHE A 107 -6.63 -9.06 13.84
CA PHE A 107 -6.74 -8.64 15.23
C PHE A 107 -7.07 -7.15 15.35
N VAL A 108 -6.34 -6.29 14.64
CA VAL A 108 -6.52 -4.83 14.65
C VAL A 108 -7.91 -4.50 14.13
N MET A 109 -8.29 -5.05 12.97
CA MET A 109 -9.59 -4.78 12.35
C MET A 109 -10.76 -5.26 13.20
N ARG A 110 -10.57 -6.32 13.99
CA ARG A 110 -11.64 -6.91 14.81
C ARG A 110 -11.76 -6.34 16.21
N ASN A 111 -10.65 -5.90 16.82
CA ASN A 111 -10.62 -5.53 18.24
C ASN A 111 -10.29 -4.06 18.49
N ILE A 112 -9.49 -3.44 17.62
CA ILE A 112 -9.03 -2.06 17.80
C ILE A 112 -9.86 -1.11 16.95
N MET A 113 -9.99 -1.41 15.66
CA MET A 113 -10.67 -0.58 14.65
C MET A 113 -12.13 -1.01 14.42
N ALA A 114 -12.78 -1.54 15.45
CA ALA A 114 -14.16 -1.98 15.40
C ALA A 114 -14.97 -1.41 16.55
N ILE A 115 -16.21 -1.07 16.26
CA ILE A 115 -17.24 -0.65 17.21
C ILE A 115 -18.27 -1.78 17.28
N GLU A 116 -18.70 -2.11 18.49
CA GLU A 116 -19.76 -3.10 18.67
C GLU A 116 -21.04 -2.65 17.94
N PRO A 117 -21.70 -3.52 17.15
CA PRO A 117 -22.83 -3.11 16.31
C PRO A 117 -23.96 -2.41 17.05
N GLU A 118 -24.19 -2.79 18.30
CA GLU A 118 -25.21 -2.20 19.17
C GLU A 118 -24.86 -0.77 19.63
N LEU A 119 -23.57 -0.44 19.65
CA LEU A 119 -23.07 0.88 20.04
C LEU A 119 -22.98 1.84 18.87
N VAL A 120 -22.90 1.36 17.62
CA VAL A 120 -22.76 2.21 16.43
C VAL A 120 -23.81 3.34 16.37
N PRO A 121 -25.12 3.10 16.62
CA PRO A 121 -26.12 4.18 16.61
C PRO A 121 -25.93 5.25 17.69
N TRP A 122 -25.15 4.95 18.73
CA TRP A 122 -24.87 5.85 19.85
C TRP A 122 -23.56 6.63 19.67
N VAL A 123 -22.77 6.28 18.66
CA VAL A 123 -21.55 7.01 18.32
C VAL A 123 -21.91 8.23 17.48
N ARG A 124 -21.52 9.42 17.95
CA ARG A 124 -21.69 10.69 17.24
C ARG A 124 -20.34 11.36 17.10
N LEU A 125 -19.97 11.70 15.87
CA LEU A 125 -18.71 12.40 15.59
C LEU A 125 -18.86 13.90 15.83
N GLU A 126 -17.74 14.60 16.00
CA GLU A 126 -17.72 16.03 16.35
C GLU A 126 -18.50 16.87 15.32
N HIS A 127 -18.30 16.63 14.03
CA HIS A 127 -18.97 17.34 12.95
C HIS A 127 -20.44 16.95 12.75
N HIS A 128 -20.93 15.92 13.45
CA HIS A 128 -22.36 15.60 13.47
C HIS A 128 -23.14 16.45 14.48
N LYS A 129 -22.48 17.23 15.35
CA LYS A 129 -23.13 17.99 16.44
C LYS A 129 -24.10 19.06 15.95
N ASP A 130 -23.78 19.70 14.83
CA ASP A 130 -24.57 20.79 14.26
C ASP A 130 -25.53 20.33 13.15
N LEU A 131 -25.60 19.02 12.90
CA LEU A 131 -26.52 18.41 11.95
C LEU A 131 -27.80 17.99 12.67
N ASP A 132 -28.94 18.54 12.23
CA ASP A 132 -30.27 18.10 12.64
C ASP A 132 -30.81 17.07 11.64
N PHE A 133 -30.75 15.80 12.02
CA PHE A 133 -31.28 14.70 11.20
C PHE A 133 -32.79 14.53 11.32
N GLY A 134 -33.46 15.30 12.21
CA GLY A 134 -34.90 15.27 12.40
C GLY A 134 -35.70 16.05 11.35
N SER A 135 -35.05 16.94 10.59
CA SER A 135 -35.72 17.82 9.62
C SER A 135 -35.53 17.41 8.16
N LEU A 136 -35.06 16.19 7.88
CA LEU A 136 -34.90 15.75 6.50
C LEU A 136 -36.30 15.66 5.84
N PRO A 137 -36.53 16.38 4.72
CA PRO A 137 -37.76 16.18 3.96
C PRO A 137 -37.83 14.69 3.57
N ALA A 138 -39.02 14.11 3.67
CA ALA A 138 -39.25 12.70 3.34
C ALA A 138 -38.51 12.35 2.05
N ALA A 139 -37.67 11.31 2.09
CA ALA A 139 -37.01 10.80 0.90
C ALA A 139 -38.06 10.68 -0.21
N PRO A 140 -37.82 11.21 -1.42
CA PRO A 140 -38.81 11.16 -2.48
C PRO A 140 -39.16 9.68 -2.70
N THR A 141 -40.41 9.33 -2.40
CA THR A 141 -40.94 8.00 -2.68
C THR A 141 -40.80 7.77 -4.18
N SER A 142 -40.44 6.54 -4.56
CA SER A 142 -40.22 6.12 -5.96
C SER A 142 -41.41 6.41 -6.90
N ASP A 143 -42.56 6.78 -6.35
CA ASP A 143 -43.76 7.25 -7.03
C ASP A 143 -43.62 8.65 -7.66
N SER A 144 -42.56 9.40 -7.33
CA SER A 144 -42.33 10.76 -7.84
C SER A 144 -41.52 10.81 -9.14
N MET A 145 -41.07 9.65 -9.66
CA MET A 145 -40.45 9.55 -10.97
C MET A 145 -41.52 9.38 -12.05
N GLU A 146 -42.36 10.39 -12.26
CA GLU A 146 -42.98 10.56 -13.58
C GLU A 146 -41.83 10.88 -14.55
N ILE A 147 -41.45 9.88 -15.33
CA ILE A 147 -40.64 10.06 -16.52
C ILE A 147 -41.49 10.90 -17.47
N ASP A 148 -41.27 12.21 -17.47
CA ASP A 148 -41.72 13.08 -18.55
C ASP A 148 -41.21 12.45 -19.85
N SER A 149 -42.16 11.94 -20.63
CA SER A 149 -41.89 11.24 -21.89
C SER A 149 -41.50 12.32 -22.89
N ALA A 150 -40.27 12.81 -22.77
CA ALA A 150 -39.72 13.83 -23.63
C ALA A 150 -39.83 13.33 -25.07
N GLN A 151 -40.74 13.95 -25.81
CA GLN A 151 -40.94 13.79 -27.23
C GLN A 151 -39.57 13.88 -27.94
N PRO A 152 -39.22 12.94 -28.84
CA PRO A 152 -37.93 12.96 -29.50
C PRO A 152 -37.72 14.30 -30.23
N PRO A 153 -36.53 14.90 -30.12
CA PRO A 153 -36.27 16.20 -30.72
C PRO A 153 -36.46 16.14 -32.24
N PRO A 154 -37.06 17.17 -32.88
CA PRO A 154 -37.25 17.18 -34.32
C PRO A 154 -35.90 17.12 -35.04
N ALA A 155 -35.84 16.26 -36.07
CA ALA A 155 -34.66 16.07 -36.91
C ALA A 155 -34.11 17.42 -37.39
N ARG A 156 -32.85 17.72 -37.03
CA ARG A 156 -32.14 18.92 -37.46
C ARG A 156 -32.06 18.96 -38.98
N THR A 157 -32.78 19.89 -39.61
CA THR A 157 -32.60 20.26 -41.01
C THR A 157 -31.15 20.71 -41.22
N ALA A 158 -30.45 20.07 -42.16
CA ALA A 158 -29.09 20.40 -42.55
C ALA A 158 -29.01 21.89 -42.93
N THR A 159 -28.38 22.69 -42.08
CA THR A 159 -28.07 24.09 -42.36
C THR A 159 -26.82 24.10 -43.25
N ASN A 160 -26.97 24.65 -44.46
CA ASN A 160 -25.92 24.82 -45.45
C ASN A 160 -24.68 25.52 -44.85
N ILE A 161 -23.52 24.85 -44.96
CA ILE A 161 -22.22 25.39 -44.61
C ILE A 161 -21.83 26.46 -45.65
N PRO A 162 -21.53 27.71 -45.26
CA PRO A 162 -20.98 28.68 -46.19
C PRO A 162 -19.54 28.29 -46.57
N ARG A 163 -19.29 28.13 -47.87
CA ARG A 163 -17.94 27.97 -48.45
C ARG A 163 -17.15 29.26 -48.24
N ASN A 164 -16.02 29.17 -47.55
CA ASN A 164 -15.04 30.25 -47.47
C ASN A 164 -14.35 30.42 -48.84
N PRO A 165 -14.13 31.66 -49.34
CA PRO A 165 -13.47 31.87 -50.63
C PRO A 165 -11.96 31.58 -50.55
N PRO A 166 -11.33 31.19 -51.68
CA PRO A 166 -9.92 30.84 -51.73
C PRO A 166 -9.02 32.08 -51.61
N GLY A 167 -7.94 31.95 -50.83
CA GLY A 167 -6.87 32.95 -50.77
C GLY A 167 -6.11 33.02 -52.09
N GLU A 168 -5.93 34.23 -52.60
CA GLU A 168 -5.04 34.53 -53.73
C GLU A 168 -3.59 34.76 -53.27
N PRO A 169 -2.61 34.51 -54.16
CA PRO A 169 -1.22 34.30 -53.78
C PRO A 169 -0.39 35.58 -53.63
N ALA A 170 0.62 35.49 -52.77
CA ALA A 170 1.70 36.46 -52.65
C ALA A 170 2.38 36.70 -54.02
N THR A 171 2.41 37.95 -54.46
CA THR A 171 3.28 38.43 -55.55
C THR A 171 4.29 39.42 -54.98
N ALA A 172 5.55 39.18 -55.35
CA ALA A 172 6.73 39.92 -54.95
C ALA A 172 6.75 41.34 -55.52
N ARG A 173 7.22 42.29 -54.71
CA ARG A 173 8.15 43.37 -55.10
C ARG A 173 8.78 44.01 -53.88
#